data_AF-A0A917WJE9-F1
#
_entry.id   AF-A0A917WJE9-F1
#
_cell.length_a   1.000
_cell.length_b   1.000
_cell.length_c   1.000
_cell.angle_alpha   90.00
_cell.angle_beta   90.00
_cell.angle_gamma   90.00
#
_symmetry.space_group_name_H-M   'P 1'
#
loop_
_entity.id
_entity.type
_entity.pdbx_description
1 polymer ?
#
loop_
_entity_poly.entity_id
_entity_poly.type
_entity_poly.pdbx_seq_one_letter_code
_entity_poly.pdbx_strand_id
1 'polypeptide(L)'
;MSLDYSAVKDAAPWALVAVAAVGVVVAIVIRKIVGKILTLVLAAALVFFGWQQRDRVMDWAGSTASGVRSGACASQPSFFGVDVSFPGC
;
A
#
# COMPACT_ATOMS: atom_id res chain seq x y z
N MET A 1 54.50 -3.27 22.38
CA MET A 1 53.31 -2.40 22.37
C MET A 1 52.43 -2.88 23.51
N SER A 2 52.54 -2.25 24.69
CA SER A 2 51.64 -2.52 25.81
C SER A 2 50.29 -1.90 25.47
N LEU A 3 49.30 -2.74 25.17
CA LEU A 3 47.91 -2.30 25.07
C LEU A 3 47.52 -1.68 26.41
N ASP A 4 47.34 -0.36 26.40
CA ASP A 4 47.02 0.42 27.59
C ASP A 4 45.58 0.08 28.00
N TYR A 5 45.45 -0.82 28.97
CA TYR A 5 44.16 -1.32 29.46
C TYR A 5 43.23 -0.17 29.89
N SER A 6 43.84 0.91 30.39
CA SER A 6 43.23 2.21 30.70
C SER A 6 42.51 2.80 29.49
N ALA A 7 43.20 2.89 28.35
CA ALA A 7 42.64 3.47 27.13
C ALA A 7 41.50 2.62 26.55
N VAL A 8 41.59 1.29 26.65
CA VAL A 8 40.51 0.39 26.20
C VAL A 8 39.27 0.55 27.08
N LYS A 9 39.46 0.67 28.39
CA LYS A 9 38.36 0.79 29.36
C LYS A 9 37.61 2.12 29.21
N ASP A 10 38.31 3.19 28.84
CA ASP A 10 37.69 4.48 28.56
C ASP A 10 37.03 4.52 27.18
N ALA A 11 37.64 3.93 26.14
CA ALA A 11 37.11 4.01 24.77
C ALA A 11 35.93 3.06 24.47
N ALA A 12 35.90 1.88 25.11
CA ALA A 12 34.87 0.86 24.89
C ALA A 12 33.40 1.33 25.09
N PRO A 13 33.05 2.06 26.17
CA PRO A 13 31.67 2.55 26.34
C PRO A 13 31.28 3.59 25.28
N TRP A 14 32.21 4.47 24.87
CA TRP A 14 31.94 5.45 23.82
C TRP A 14 31.71 4.80 22.45
N ALA A 15 32.44 3.71 22.15
CA ALA A 15 32.20 2.95 20.93
C ALA A 15 30.78 2.34 20.90
N LEU A 16 30.30 1.81 22.02
CA LEU A 16 28.94 1.28 22.14
C LEU A 16 27.88 2.37 21.94
N VAL A 17 28.08 3.54 22.55
CA VAL A 17 27.18 4.69 22.38
C VAL A 17 27.15 5.15 20.92
N ALA A 18 28.30 5.19 20.24
CA ALA A 18 28.37 5.56 18.83
C ALA A 18 27.60 4.58 17.93
N VAL A 19 27.74 3.27 18.15
CA VAL A 19 26.99 2.25 17.41
C VAL A 19 25.49 2.36 17.67
N ALA A 20 25.08 2.59 18.92
CA ALA A 20 23.69 2.80 19.27
C ALA A 20 23.10 4.04 18.56
N ALA A 21 23.84 5.15 18.53
CA ALA A 21 23.42 6.37 17.85
C ALA A 21 23.23 6.14 16.34
N VAL A 22 24.16 5.45 15.68
CA VAL A 22 24.04 5.10 14.26
C VAL A 22 22.81 4.20 14.03
N GLY A 23 22.60 3.20 14.88
CA GLY A 23 21.43 2.32 14.81
C GLY A 23 20.11 3.08 14.87
N VAL A 24 19.99 4.06 15.77
CA VAL A 24 18.79 4.91 15.89
C VAL A 24 18.57 5.74 14.63
N VAL A 25 19.62 6.36 14.08
CA VAL A 25 19.51 7.16 12.85
C VAL A 25 19.04 6.28 11.69
N VAL A 26 19.62 5.09 11.52
CA VAL A 26 19.22 4.14 10.46
C VAL A 26 17.77 3.69 10.64
N ALA A 27 17.34 3.40 11.87
CA ALA A 27 15.95 3.02 12.16
C ALA A 27 14.94 4.12 11.75
N ILE A 28 15.28 5.40 12.01
CA ILE A 28 14.45 6.54 11.60
C ILE A 28 14.37 6.64 10.07
N VAL A 29 15.49 6.43 9.37
CA VAL A 29 15.53 6.46 7.90
C VAL A 29 14.67 5.33 7.31
N ILE A 30 14.81 4.10 7.82
CA ILE A 30 13.98 2.95 7.40
C ILE A 30 12.50 3.26 7.59
N ARG A 31 12.11 3.82 8.75
CA ARG A 31 10.70 4.18 9.02
C ARG A 31 10.14 5.17 8.00
N LYS A 32 10.94 6.14 7.55
CA LYS A 32 10.54 7.09 6.51
C LYS A 32 10.39 6.44 5.13
N ILE A 33 11.22 5.46 4.79
CA ILE A 33 11.14 4.73 3.52
C ILE A 33 9.92 3.81 3.51
N VAL A 34 9.72 3.03 4.57
CA VAL A 34 8.59 2.09 4.68
C VAL A 34 7.26 2.82 4.52
N GLY A 35 7.10 4.00 5.14
CA GLY A 35 5.88 4.80 4.97
C GLY A 35 5.60 5.18 3.51
N LYS A 36 6.63 5.57 2.75
CA LYS A 36 6.49 5.91 1.32
C LYS A 36 6.16 4.69 0.46
N ILE A 37 6.74 3.54 0.76
CA ILE A 37 6.45 2.29 0.03
C ILE A 37 4.99 1.88 0.29
N LEU A 38 4.54 1.94 1.54
CA LEU A 38 3.18 1.57 1.93
C LEU A 38 2.14 2.46 1.23
N THR A 39 2.37 3.77 1.14
CA THR A 39 1.46 4.67 0.42
C THR A 39 1.45 4.40 -1.08
N LEU A 40 2.60 4.08 -1.67
CA LEU A 40 2.69 3.75 -3.10
C LEU A 40 1.94 2.44 -3.42
N VAL A 41 2.08 1.43 -2.56
CA VAL A 41 1.35 0.16 -2.69
C VAL A 41 -0.15 0.37 -2.51
N LEU A 42 -0.58 1.17 -1.52
CA LEU A 42 -2.00 1.50 -1.33
C LEU A 42 -2.59 2.23 -2.54
N ALA A 43 -1.85 3.18 -3.12
CA ALA A 43 -2.29 3.87 -4.33
C ALA A 43 -2.44 2.89 -5.51
N ALA A 44 -1.46 1.99 -5.71
CA ALA A 44 -1.53 0.95 -6.73
C ALA A 44 -2.72 0.00 -6.50
N ALA A 45 -2.97 -0.40 -5.25
CA ALA A 45 -4.10 -1.23 -4.88
C ALA A 45 -5.44 -0.52 -5.15
N LEU A 46 -5.57 0.76 -4.82
CA LEU A 46 -6.77 1.56 -5.10
C LEU A 46 -7.05 1.67 -6.60
N VAL A 47 -6.02 1.93 -7.41
CA VAL A 47 -6.14 1.96 -8.87
C VAL A 47 -6.57 0.59 -9.40
N PHE A 48 -5.96 -0.49 -8.91
CA PHE A 48 -6.29 -1.84 -9.31
C PHE A 48 -7.73 -2.23 -8.95
N PHE A 49 -8.19 -1.91 -7.74
CA PHE A 49 -9.58 -2.13 -7.32
C PHE A 49 -10.56 -1.31 -8.14
N GLY A 50 -10.27 -0.05 -8.41
CA GLY A 50 -11.09 0.80 -9.28
C GLY A 50 -11.19 0.23 -10.70
N TRP A 51 -10.08 -0.32 -11.22
CA TRP A 51 -10.06 -0.98 -12.52
C TRP A 51 -10.91 -2.26 -12.53
N GLN A 52 -10.80 -3.12 -11.51
CA GLN A 52 -11.65 -4.30 -11.40
C GLN A 52 -13.14 -3.97 -11.32
N GLN A 53 -13.51 -2.91 -10.58
CA GLN A 53 -14.90 -2.47 -10.51
C GLN A 53 -15.37 -1.93 -11.86
N ARG A 54 -14.52 -1.18 -12.57
CA ARG A 54 -14.81 -0.69 -13.92
C ARG A 54 -15.08 -1.84 -14.89
N ASP A 55 -14.22 -2.86 -14.91
CA ASP A 55 -14.38 -4.00 -15.81
C ASP A 55 -15.71 -4.73 -15.54
N ARG A 56 -16.07 -4.94 -14.26
CA ARG A 56 -17.37 -5.52 -13.89
C ARG A 56 -18.56 -4.70 -14.39
N VAL A 57 -18.49 -3.37 -14.29
CA VAL A 57 -19.54 -2.48 -14.80
C VAL A 57 -19.62 -2.54 -16.33
N MET A 58 -18.47 -2.59 -17.02
CA MET A 58 -18.42 -2.68 -18.48
C MET A 58 -18.93 -4.03 -19.00
N ASP A 59 -18.58 -5.13 -18.34
CA ASP A 59 -19.08 -6.48 -18.67
C ASP A 59 -20.60 -6.58 -18.44
N TRP A 60 -21.10 -6.01 -17.33
CA TRP A 60 -22.53 -5.89 -17.07
C TRP A 60 -23.24 -5.03 -18.13
N ALA A 61 -22.67 -3.91 -18.53
CA ALA A 61 -23.23 -3.06 -19.59
C ALA A 61 -23.24 -3.77 -20.95
N GLY A 62 -22.17 -4.49 -21.31
CA GLY A 62 -22.07 -5.25 -22.57
C GLY A 62 -23.04 -6.43 -22.65
N SER A 63 -23.26 -7.14 -21.55
CA SER A 63 -24.25 -8.23 -21.47
C SER A 63 -25.69 -7.71 -21.49
N THR A 64 -25.94 -6.52 -20.94
CA THR A 64 -27.24 -5.84 -21.01
C THR A 64 -27.55 -5.33 -22.42
N ALA A 65 -26.55 -4.78 -23.12
CA ALA A 65 -26.68 -4.27 -24.48
C ALA A 65 -26.92 -5.37 -25.53
N SER A 66 -26.44 -6.60 -25.29
CA SER A 66 -26.55 -7.74 -26.20
C SER A 66 -27.84 -8.57 -26.04
N GLY A 67 -28.78 -8.16 -25.17
CA GLY A 67 -30.16 -8.66 -25.18
C GLY A 67 -30.63 -9.42 -23.93
N VAL A 68 -29.79 -9.60 -22.90
CA VAL A 68 -30.19 -10.25 -21.62
C VAL A 68 -30.80 -9.22 -20.66
N ARG A 69 -31.82 -8.48 -21.12
CA ARG A 69 -32.38 -7.32 -20.39
C ARG A 69 -33.09 -7.69 -19.08
N SER A 70 -33.77 -8.84 -19.02
CA SER A 70 -34.59 -9.22 -17.86
C SER A 70 -33.77 -9.70 -16.65
N GLY A 71 -32.60 -10.31 -16.87
CA GLY A 71 -31.69 -10.72 -15.80
C GLY A 71 -30.78 -9.60 -15.31
N ALA A 72 -30.44 -8.65 -16.18
CA ALA A 72 -29.53 -7.54 -15.86
C ALA A 72 -30.17 -6.45 -14.98
N CYS A 73 -31.48 -6.17 -15.11
CA CYS A 73 -32.17 -5.22 -14.21
C CYS A 73 -32.32 -5.75 -12.77
N ALA A 74 -32.19 -7.07 -12.55
CA ALA A 74 -32.32 -7.68 -11.22
C ALA A 74 -31.02 -7.66 -10.40
N SER A 75 -29.88 -7.43 -11.05
CA SER A 75 -28.55 -7.43 -10.42
C SER A 75 -27.77 -6.22 -10.92
N GLN A 76 -27.77 -5.14 -10.12
CA GLN A 76 -27.02 -3.91 -10.40
C GLN A 76 -25.62 -4.01 -9.76
N PRO A 77 -24.53 -3.81 -10.52
CA PRO A 77 -23.19 -3.72 -9.95
C PRO A 77 -22.99 -2.35 -9.30
N SER A 78 -22.19 -2.31 -8.23
CA SER A 78 -21.78 -1.06 -7.60
C SER A 78 -20.38 -0.63 -8.05
N PHE A 79 -20.22 0.68 -8.26
CA PHE A 79 -18.94 1.32 -8.55
C PHE A 79 -18.66 2.32 -7.43
N PHE A 80 -17.60 2.08 -6.66
CA PHE A 80 -17.27 2.82 -5.44
C PHE A 80 -18.44 2.97 -4.45
N GLY A 81 -19.29 1.94 -4.34
CA GLY A 81 -20.44 1.93 -3.44
C GLY A 81 -21.67 2.70 -3.94
N VAL A 82 -21.62 3.21 -5.18
CA VAL A 82 -22.80 3.74 -5.87
C VAL A 82 -23.32 2.66 -6.81
N ASP A 83 -24.59 2.29 -6.65
CA ASP A 83 -25.24 1.34 -7.54
C ASP A 83 -25.40 1.96 -8.94
N VAL A 84 -24.93 1.25 -9.95
CA VAL A 84 -25.00 1.70 -11.34
C VAL A 84 -26.30 1.15 -11.95
N SER A 85 -27.23 2.06 -12.26
CA SER A 85 -28.47 1.70 -12.96
C SER A 85 -28.35 2.00 -14.46
N PHE A 86 -29.02 1.19 -15.28
CA PHE A 86 -29.11 1.40 -16.71
C PHE A 86 -30.42 2.13 -17.03
N PRO A 87 -30.43 3.21 -17.83
CA PRO A 87 -31.67 3.90 -18.18
C PRO A 87 -32.59 2.96 -18.98
N GLY A 88 -33.75 2.64 -18.40
CA GLY A 88 -34.71 1.67 -18.96
C GLY A 88 -34.87 0.40 -18.12
N CYS A 89 -34.02 0.25 -17.10
CA CYS A 89 -34.43 -0.17 -15.76
C CYS A 89 -34.62 1.12 -14.92
#